data_AF-A0AAW0X809-F1
#
_entry.id   AF-A0AAW0X809-F1
#
_cell.length_a   1.000
_cell.length_b   1.000
_cell.length_c   1.000
_cell.angle_alpha   90.00
_cell.angle_beta   90.00
_cell.angle_gamma   90.00
#
_symmetry.space_group_name_H-M   'P 1'
#
loop_
_entity.id
_entity.type
_entity.pdbx_description
1 polymer ?
#
loop_
_entity_poly.entity_id
_entity_poly.type
_entity_poly.pdbx_seq_one_letter_code
_entity_poly.pdbx_strand_id
1 'polypeptide(L)'
;MPGHVKKSTGPDPDPTEFLFISMEMKMKDATKPYDAKKSCWIPDPKEGFIEGEISGTKGDLISVYASGETKHWKKDQVGQVNPPKYEKCEDMSNLTYLNDASVLYNLKSRYVARLIYTYSGLFCIAINPYKRYPIYTNRVVKIYQGKRRNEVPPHLFAISDGAYVNMIQDGENQSMLITGESGAGKTENTKKVLSYFANVGATTKKKGEDKKQNLEDQIIQTNPVLEAFGNAKTTRNDNSSRFGKFIRIHFQPNGKLSGADIEVYLLEKARVISQQPAERSY
;
A
#
# COMPACT_ATOMS: atom_id res chain seq x y z
N MET A 1 10.80 -8.02 23.24
CA MET A 1 9.86 -7.11 22.55
C MET A 1 10.61 -6.37 21.46
N PRO A 2 10.29 -6.51 20.16
CA PRO A 2 11.03 -5.81 19.14
C PRO A 2 10.60 -4.34 19.07
N GLY A 3 11.42 -3.50 19.70
CA GLY A 3 11.77 -2.17 19.20
C GLY A 3 10.76 -1.06 19.44
N HIS A 4 10.78 -0.48 20.66
CA HIS A 4 10.56 0.96 20.78
C HIS A 4 11.42 1.67 19.72
N VAL A 5 10.80 2.60 18.99
CA VAL A 5 11.46 3.45 18.02
C VAL A 5 12.59 4.19 18.76
N LYS A 6 13.84 3.79 18.55
CA LYS A 6 14.97 4.71 18.80
C LYS A 6 14.72 5.89 17.86
N LYS A 7 14.21 7.00 18.41
CA LYS A 7 14.20 8.28 17.71
C LYS A 7 15.61 8.48 17.18
N SER A 8 15.76 8.64 15.87
CA SER A 8 17.07 8.99 15.32
C SER A 8 17.50 10.29 15.98
N THR A 9 18.72 10.30 16.52
CA THR A 9 19.32 11.49 17.14
C THR A 9 19.78 12.52 16.09
N GLY A 10 19.63 12.20 14.80
CA GLY A 10 19.92 13.08 13.66
C GLY A 10 18.66 13.53 12.90
N PRO A 11 18.83 14.40 11.89
CA PRO A 11 17.72 14.91 11.08
C PRO A 11 16.99 13.76 10.37
N ASP A 12 15.70 13.96 10.11
CA ASP A 12 14.89 12.98 9.38
C ASP A 12 15.53 12.69 8.00
N PRO A 13 15.84 11.42 7.68
CA PRO A 13 16.43 11.03 6.40
C PRO A 13 15.60 11.46 5.20
N ASP A 14 16.26 11.64 4.06
CA ASP A 14 15.59 12.04 2.82
C ASP A 14 14.71 10.91 2.27
N PRO A 15 13.39 11.14 2.08
CA PRO A 15 12.49 10.12 1.56
C PRO A 15 12.50 10.03 0.02
N THR A 16 13.23 10.90 -0.69
CA THR A 16 13.07 11.12 -2.13
C THR A 16 13.23 9.84 -2.96
N GLU A 17 14.26 9.04 -2.69
CA GLU A 17 14.52 7.77 -3.39
C GLU A 17 13.38 6.75 -3.24
N PHE A 18 12.58 6.86 -2.18
CA PHE A 18 11.50 5.92 -1.86
C PHE A 18 10.12 6.42 -2.27
N LEU A 19 10.01 7.66 -2.75
CA LEU A 19 8.76 8.29 -3.15
C LEU A 19 8.76 8.72 -4.63
N PHE A 20 9.90 9.16 -5.15
CA PHE A 20 10.02 9.75 -6.48
C PHE A 20 10.87 8.87 -7.41
N ILE A 21 10.47 8.80 -8.68
CA ILE A 21 11.31 8.25 -9.74
C ILE A 21 12.35 9.31 -10.10
N SER A 22 13.63 8.96 -10.00
CA SER A 22 14.73 9.87 -10.37
C SER A 22 14.69 10.24 -11.86
N MET A 23 15.26 11.39 -12.22
CA MET A 23 15.38 11.82 -13.62
C MET A 23 16.11 10.77 -14.47
N GLU A 24 17.18 10.19 -13.93
CA GLU A 24 17.96 9.13 -14.60
C GLU A 24 17.11 7.89 -14.88
N MET A 25 16.30 7.44 -13.91
CA MET A 25 15.38 6.32 -14.10
C MET A 25 14.34 6.66 -15.17
N LYS A 26 13.73 7.86 -15.13
CA LYS A 26 12.75 8.30 -16.15
C LYS A 26 13.35 8.31 -17.56
N MET A 27 14.58 8.78 -17.71
CA MET A 27 15.27 8.78 -19.01
C MET A 27 15.51 7.36 -19.51
N LYS A 28 16.02 6.47 -18.65
CA LYS A 28 16.24 5.07 -18.98
C LYS A 28 14.94 4.38 -19.40
N ASP A 29 13.88 4.59 -18.62
CA ASP A 29 12.55 4.06 -18.90
C ASP A 29 12.01 4.53 -20.24
N ALA A 30 12.12 5.82 -20.54
CA ALA A 30 11.68 6.40 -21.82
C ALA A 30 12.43 5.82 -23.03
N THR A 31 13.66 5.34 -22.84
CA THR A 31 14.48 4.72 -23.91
C THR A 31 14.30 3.20 -24.04
N LYS A 32 13.45 2.56 -23.22
CA LYS A 32 13.22 1.12 -23.31
C LYS A 32 12.71 0.75 -24.73
N PRO A 33 13.33 -0.21 -25.43
CA PRO A 33 12.85 -0.66 -26.73
C PRO A 33 11.39 -1.11 -26.65
N TYR A 34 10.59 -0.64 -27.60
CA TYR A 34 9.17 -0.93 -27.66
C TYR A 34 8.69 -0.87 -29.12
N ASP A 35 7.96 -1.90 -29.53
CA ASP A 35 7.26 -1.92 -30.81
C ASP A 35 5.77 -2.12 -30.53
N ALA A 36 4.96 -1.11 -30.83
CA ALA A 36 3.52 -1.12 -30.56
C ALA A 36 2.77 -2.26 -31.24
N LYS A 37 3.32 -2.86 -32.30
CA LYS A 37 2.71 -3.98 -33.05
C LYS A 37 3.28 -5.33 -32.65
N LYS A 38 4.47 -5.39 -32.06
CA LYS A 38 5.14 -6.65 -31.72
C LYS A 38 5.21 -6.93 -30.23
N SER A 39 5.42 -5.92 -29.39
CA SER A 39 5.55 -6.10 -27.93
C SER A 39 4.23 -6.61 -27.34
N CYS A 40 4.29 -7.75 -26.66
CA CYS A 40 3.13 -8.39 -26.07
C CYS A 40 3.46 -9.07 -24.72
N TRP A 41 2.43 -9.23 -23.90
CA TRP A 41 2.47 -10.03 -22.67
C TRP A 41 1.98 -11.45 -22.96
N ILE A 42 2.68 -12.44 -22.43
CA ILE A 42 2.29 -13.85 -22.50
C ILE A 42 2.33 -14.47 -21.09
N PRO A 43 1.47 -15.46 -20.81
CA PRO A 43 1.47 -16.16 -19.52
C PRO A 43 2.75 -17.00 -19.36
N ASP A 44 3.32 -16.97 -18.15
CA ASP A 44 4.47 -17.78 -17.76
C ASP A 44 4.19 -18.50 -16.42
N PRO A 45 4.43 -19.82 -16.31
CA PRO A 45 4.15 -20.56 -15.07
C PRO A 45 4.93 -20.10 -13.84
N LYS A 46 6.07 -19.43 -13.99
CA LYS A 46 6.94 -19.00 -12.87
C LYS A 46 6.78 -17.52 -12.56
N GLU A 47 6.81 -16.67 -13.59
CA GLU A 47 6.78 -15.21 -13.45
C GLU A 47 5.35 -14.64 -13.53
N GLY A 48 4.36 -15.48 -13.81
CA GLY A 48 2.97 -15.08 -14.08
C GLY A 48 2.80 -14.57 -15.51
N PHE A 49 3.52 -13.51 -15.86
CA PHE A 49 3.58 -12.95 -17.22
C PHE A 49 4.99 -12.52 -17.58
N ILE A 50 5.36 -12.70 -18.85
CA ILE A 50 6.62 -12.19 -19.43
C ILE A 50 6.37 -11.42 -20.72
N GLU A 51 7.27 -10.51 -21.05
CA GLU A 51 7.24 -9.75 -22.30
C GLU A 51 7.84 -10.59 -23.43
N GLY A 52 7.20 -10.54 -24.60
CA GLY A 52 7.68 -11.21 -25.81
C GLY A 52 7.38 -10.39 -27.06
N GLU A 53 7.92 -10.84 -28.19
CA GLU A 53 7.73 -10.19 -29.49
C GLU A 53 6.94 -11.08 -30.44
N ILE A 54 5.85 -10.56 -31.00
CA ILE A 54 5.07 -11.26 -32.02
C ILE A 54 5.94 -11.46 -33.27
N SER A 55 6.16 -12.72 -33.64
CA SER A 55 6.91 -13.12 -34.83
C SER A 55 6.00 -13.54 -35.98
N GLY A 56 4.73 -13.85 -35.71
CA GLY A 56 3.76 -14.19 -36.76
C GLY A 56 2.36 -14.45 -36.24
N THR A 57 1.41 -14.57 -37.15
CA THR A 57 0.01 -14.88 -36.85
C THR A 57 -0.50 -15.88 -37.88
N LYS A 58 -1.08 -16.99 -37.41
CA LYS A 58 -1.67 -18.04 -38.24
C LYS A 58 -3.08 -18.36 -37.73
N GLY A 59 -4.09 -17.73 -38.31
CA GLY A 59 -5.46 -17.81 -37.81
C GLY A 59 -5.54 -17.23 -36.39
N ASP A 60 -6.05 -18.02 -35.44
CA ASP A 60 -6.17 -17.63 -34.03
C ASP A 60 -4.90 -17.88 -33.18
N LEU A 61 -3.85 -18.44 -33.78
CA LEU A 61 -2.58 -18.68 -33.12
C LEU A 61 -1.59 -17.54 -33.41
N ILE A 62 -1.09 -16.94 -32.35
CA ILE A 62 -0.03 -15.93 -32.36
C ILE A 62 1.29 -16.60 -32.01
N SER A 63 2.27 -16.48 -32.89
CA SER A 63 3.66 -16.89 -32.63
C SER A 63 4.37 -15.76 -31.91
N VAL A 64 4.90 -16.02 -30.73
CA VAL A 64 5.63 -15.04 -29.92
C VAL A 64 7.02 -15.58 -29.60
N TYR A 65 8.05 -14.78 -29.88
CA TYR A 65 9.42 -15.04 -29.46
C TYR A 65 9.63 -14.48 -28.05
N ALA A 66 9.98 -15.35 -27.11
CA ALA A 66 10.27 -14.97 -25.73
C ALA A 66 11.30 -15.95 -25.13
N SER A 67 12.19 -15.45 -24.26
CA SER A 67 13.16 -16.29 -23.54
C SER A 67 14.05 -17.18 -24.44
N GLY A 68 14.34 -16.74 -25.67
CA GLY A 68 15.20 -17.47 -26.61
C GLY A 68 14.48 -18.45 -27.54
N GLU A 69 13.17 -18.65 -27.39
CA GLU A 69 12.38 -19.59 -28.17
C GLU A 69 11.08 -18.97 -28.71
N THR A 70 10.56 -19.50 -29.82
CA THR A 70 9.22 -19.13 -30.31
C THR A 70 8.20 -20.14 -29.83
N LYS A 71 7.14 -19.69 -29.16
CA LYS A 71 5.97 -20.53 -28.89
C LYS A 71 4.70 -19.90 -29.44
N HIS A 72 3.61 -20.65 -29.36
CA HIS A 72 2.32 -20.28 -29.92
C HIS A 72 1.28 -20.18 -28.82
N TRP A 73 0.52 -19.09 -28.83
CA TRP A 73 -0.59 -18.83 -27.92
C TRP A 73 -1.84 -18.52 -28.72
N LYS A 74 -3.00 -18.74 -28.11
CA LYS A 74 -4.24 -18.21 -28.66
C LYS A 74 -4.25 -16.69 -28.51
N LYS A 75 -4.91 -15.99 -29.45
CA LYS A 75 -4.99 -14.53 -29.46
C LYS A 75 -5.50 -13.91 -28.15
N ASP A 76 -6.41 -14.57 -27.45
CA ASP A 76 -6.97 -14.14 -26.16
C ASP A 76 -6.00 -14.28 -24.97
N GLN A 77 -4.95 -15.07 -25.12
CA GLN A 77 -3.89 -15.25 -24.12
C GLN A 77 -2.75 -14.24 -24.28
N VAL A 78 -2.74 -13.46 -25.36
CA VAL A 78 -1.70 -12.47 -25.67
C VAL A 78 -2.19 -11.08 -25.29
N GLY A 79 -1.58 -10.50 -24.26
CA GLY A 79 -1.90 -9.16 -23.76
C GLY A 79 -1.10 -8.07 -24.47
N GLN A 80 -1.66 -6.87 -24.54
CA GLN A 80 -0.97 -5.69 -25.09
C GLN A 80 -0.05 -5.06 -24.05
N VAL A 81 1.11 -4.57 -24.50
CA VAL A 81 2.11 -3.89 -23.66
C VAL A 81 1.92 -2.37 -23.75
N ASN A 82 1.91 -1.71 -22.58
CA ASN A 82 1.86 -0.25 -22.51
C ASN A 82 3.18 0.36 -23.00
N PRO A 83 3.15 1.49 -23.74
CA PRO A 83 4.36 2.15 -24.20
C PRO A 83 5.23 2.66 -23.02
N PRO A 84 6.55 2.84 -23.23
CA PRO A 84 7.49 3.17 -22.16
C PRO A 84 7.18 4.45 -21.36
N LYS A 85 6.39 5.39 -21.93
CA LYS A 85 5.90 6.58 -21.23
C LYS A 85 5.08 6.28 -19.97
N TYR A 86 4.54 5.06 -19.85
CA TYR A 86 3.76 4.60 -18.70
C TYR A 86 4.58 3.76 -17.70
N GLU A 87 5.88 3.60 -17.93
CA GLU A 87 6.75 2.84 -17.04
C GLU A 87 6.73 3.44 -15.63
N LYS A 88 6.49 2.58 -14.63
CA LYS A 88 6.37 2.96 -13.21
C LYS A 88 5.35 4.08 -12.95
N CYS A 89 4.27 4.17 -13.71
CA CYS A 89 3.22 5.18 -13.51
C CYS A 89 2.71 5.21 -12.06
N GLU A 90 2.42 6.42 -11.58
CA GLU A 90 1.96 6.66 -10.20
C GLU A 90 0.50 6.27 -9.98
N ASP A 91 -0.34 6.41 -11.00
CA ASP A 91 -1.74 5.99 -11.00
C ASP A 91 -2.01 5.12 -12.23
N MET A 92 -2.29 3.85 -11.98
CA MET A 92 -2.50 2.85 -13.03
C MET A 92 -3.80 3.06 -13.80
N SER A 93 -4.75 3.86 -13.30
CA SER A 93 -5.94 4.24 -14.09
C SER A 93 -5.59 5.04 -15.35
N ASN A 94 -4.38 5.58 -15.44
CA ASN A 94 -3.88 6.28 -16.62
C ASN A 94 -3.28 5.36 -17.69
N LEU A 95 -3.12 4.06 -17.42
CA LEU A 95 -2.60 3.09 -18.39
C LEU A 95 -3.55 2.99 -19.60
N THR A 96 -2.99 2.83 -20.80
CA THR A 96 -3.78 2.61 -22.01
C THR A 96 -4.36 1.19 -22.04
N TYR A 97 -3.52 0.21 -21.73
CA TYR A 97 -3.93 -1.20 -21.67
C TYR A 97 -4.03 -1.63 -20.21
N LEU A 98 -5.26 -1.83 -19.75
CA LEU A 98 -5.58 -2.28 -18.39
C LEU A 98 -5.81 -3.79 -18.36
N ASN A 99 -4.72 -4.54 -18.51
CA ASN A 99 -4.70 -6.00 -18.37
C ASN A 99 -3.88 -6.42 -17.14
N ASP A 100 -4.11 -7.64 -16.67
CA ASP A 100 -3.47 -8.20 -15.46
C ASP A 100 -1.94 -8.11 -15.53
N ALA A 101 -1.36 -8.42 -16.70
CA ALA A 101 0.09 -8.35 -16.93
C ALA A 101 0.64 -6.92 -16.76
N SER A 102 -0.06 -5.91 -17.28
CA SER A 102 0.34 -4.51 -17.17
C SER A 102 0.27 -3.98 -15.75
N VAL A 103 -0.78 -4.36 -15.00
CA VAL A 103 -0.92 -4.02 -13.58
C VAL A 103 0.19 -4.68 -12.77
N LEU A 104 0.41 -5.99 -12.96
CA LEU A 104 1.48 -6.74 -12.29
C LEU A 104 2.85 -6.14 -12.58
N TYR A 105 3.14 -5.85 -13.85
CA TYR A 105 4.42 -5.29 -14.28
C TYR A 105 4.66 -3.91 -13.67
N ASN A 106 3.69 -3.00 -13.70
CA ASN A 106 3.85 -1.67 -13.11
C ASN A 106 4.14 -1.74 -11.61
N LEU A 107 3.39 -2.58 -10.88
CA LEU A 107 3.60 -2.83 -9.46
C LEU A 107 4.98 -3.44 -9.18
N LYS A 108 5.40 -4.45 -9.96
CA LYS A 108 6.71 -5.11 -9.84
C LYS A 108 7.85 -4.13 -10.12
N SER A 109 7.79 -3.37 -11.20
CA SER A 109 8.80 -2.36 -11.56
C SER A 109 8.95 -1.28 -10.49
N ARG A 110 7.82 -0.77 -9.95
CA ARG A 110 7.84 0.22 -8.86
C ARG A 110 8.43 -0.37 -7.58
N TYR A 111 8.04 -1.59 -7.22
CA TYR A 111 8.56 -2.28 -6.04
C TYR A 111 10.07 -2.51 -6.11
N VAL A 112 10.60 -2.94 -7.26
CA VAL A 112 12.05 -3.11 -7.49
C VAL A 112 12.77 -1.76 -7.38
N ALA A 113 12.14 -0.67 -7.82
CA ALA A 113 12.63 0.70 -7.66
C ALA A 113 12.42 1.28 -6.24
N ARG A 114 12.04 0.45 -5.24
CA ARG A 114 11.80 0.84 -3.83
C ARG A 114 10.60 1.77 -3.62
N LEU A 115 9.69 1.83 -4.60
CA LEU A 115 8.44 2.60 -4.57
C LEU A 115 7.28 1.67 -4.22
N ILE A 116 6.87 1.66 -2.96
CA ILE A 116 5.89 0.67 -2.45
C ILE A 116 4.43 1.07 -2.63
N TYR A 117 4.18 2.36 -2.90
CA TYR A 117 2.85 2.92 -3.04
C TYR A 117 2.55 3.21 -4.51
N THR A 118 1.36 2.82 -4.96
CA THR A 118 0.87 3.06 -6.32
C THR A 118 -0.64 3.25 -6.27
N TYR A 119 -1.17 4.25 -6.98
CA TYR A 119 -2.61 4.42 -7.12
C TYR A 119 -3.18 3.53 -8.22
N SER A 120 -4.45 3.16 -8.04
CA SER A 120 -5.28 2.53 -9.06
C SER A 120 -6.66 3.15 -8.98
N GLY A 121 -6.83 4.32 -9.62
CA GLY A 121 -8.05 5.11 -9.53
C GLY A 121 -8.28 5.58 -8.09
N LEU A 122 -9.28 5.02 -7.40
CA LEU A 122 -9.59 5.34 -6.00
C LEU A 122 -8.69 4.58 -5.01
N PHE A 123 -8.11 3.46 -5.41
CA PHE A 123 -7.34 2.61 -4.51
C PHE A 123 -5.90 3.11 -4.35
N CYS A 124 -5.37 2.97 -3.13
CA CYS A 124 -3.95 3.13 -2.84
C CYS A 124 -3.36 1.75 -2.53
N ILE A 125 -2.62 1.19 -3.47
CA ILE A 125 -1.95 -0.10 -3.32
C ILE A 125 -0.64 0.10 -2.57
N ALA A 126 -0.41 -0.69 -1.53
CA ALA A 126 0.79 -0.68 -0.71
C ALA A 126 1.40 -2.09 -0.66
N ILE A 127 2.60 -2.26 -1.23
CA ILE A 127 3.31 -3.56 -1.22
C ILE A 127 4.29 -3.58 -0.05
N ASN A 128 4.21 -4.59 0.82
CA ASN A 128 5.08 -4.69 1.99
C ASN A 128 6.57 -4.84 1.56
N PRO A 129 7.46 -3.88 1.88
CA PRO A 129 8.87 -3.94 1.47
C PRO A 129 9.73 -4.91 2.28
N TYR A 130 9.22 -5.42 3.41
CA TYR A 130 10.00 -6.15 4.42
C TYR A 130 11.29 -5.41 4.88
N LYS A 131 11.32 -4.10 4.65
CA LYS A 131 12.42 -3.19 4.97
C LYS A 131 11.86 -1.89 5.53
N ARG A 132 12.61 -1.24 6.42
CA ARG A 132 12.20 0.04 7.00
C ARG A 132 12.65 1.18 6.09
N TYR A 133 11.71 1.74 5.34
CA TYR A 133 11.96 2.94 4.54
C TYR A 133 11.69 4.22 5.34
N PRO A 134 12.45 5.31 5.09
CA PRO A 134 12.32 6.59 5.78
C PRO A 134 11.08 7.42 5.37
N ILE A 135 9.99 6.77 4.98
CA ILE A 135 8.79 7.41 4.39
C ILE A 135 7.68 7.72 5.41
N TYR A 136 7.90 7.44 6.70
CA TYR A 136 6.93 7.70 7.77
C TYR A 136 7.46 8.69 8.82
N THR A 137 8.38 9.55 8.42
CA THR A 137 9.00 10.56 9.29
C THR A 137 8.17 11.85 9.33
N ASN A 138 8.46 12.76 10.27
CA ASN A 138 7.78 14.06 10.34
C ASN A 138 8.10 14.92 9.11
N ARG A 139 9.32 14.79 8.55
CA ARG A 139 9.65 15.38 7.25
C ARG A 139 8.65 14.99 6.17
N VAL A 140 8.24 13.72 6.12
CA VAL A 140 7.28 13.24 5.12
C VAL A 140 5.86 13.74 5.42
N VAL A 141 5.44 13.76 6.69
CA VAL A 141 4.12 14.33 7.06
C VAL A 141 3.94 15.73 6.46
N LYS A 142 4.97 16.59 6.57
CA LYS A 142 4.96 17.95 6.02
C LYS A 142 4.90 18.02 4.48
N ILE A 143 5.38 17.00 3.77
CA ILE A 143 5.27 16.94 2.30
C ILE A 143 3.81 16.78 1.89
N TYR A 144 3.04 15.99 2.63
CA TYR A 144 1.66 15.62 2.28
C TYR A 144 0.59 16.54 2.87
N GLN A 145 0.89 17.23 3.97
CA GLN A 145 -0.09 18.05 4.67
C GLN A 145 -0.66 19.16 3.78
N GLY A 146 -1.98 19.16 3.59
CA GLY A 146 -2.72 20.13 2.79
C GLY A 146 -2.47 20.04 1.29
N LYS A 147 -1.90 18.93 0.80
CA LYS A 147 -1.62 18.72 -0.63
C LYS A 147 -2.68 17.85 -1.28
N ARG A 148 -3.06 18.21 -2.51
CA ARG A 148 -3.93 17.34 -3.31
C ARG A 148 -3.19 16.10 -3.75
N ARG A 149 -3.92 14.99 -3.93
CA ARG A 149 -3.36 13.68 -4.30
C ARG A 149 -2.45 13.69 -5.53
N ASN A 150 -2.70 14.59 -6.50
CA ASN A 150 -1.93 14.71 -7.74
C ASN A 150 -0.73 15.68 -7.64
N GLU A 151 -0.54 16.36 -6.51
CA GLU A 151 0.57 17.30 -6.27
C GLU A 151 1.78 16.61 -5.62
N VAL A 152 1.60 15.37 -5.16
CA VAL A 152 2.58 14.58 -4.41
C VAL A 152 2.56 13.14 -4.90
N PRO A 153 3.66 12.38 -4.74
CA PRO A 153 3.69 10.98 -5.15
C PRO A 153 2.67 10.12 -4.38
N PRO A 154 2.38 8.89 -4.85
CA PRO A 154 1.49 7.99 -4.15
C PRO A 154 1.96 7.68 -2.74
N HIS A 155 1.08 7.89 -1.76
CA HIS A 155 1.36 7.55 -0.36
C HIS A 155 0.09 7.41 0.47
N LEU A 156 0.18 6.64 1.54
CA LEU A 156 -0.88 6.49 2.54
C LEU A 156 -1.26 7.83 3.19
N PHE A 157 -0.28 8.72 3.39
CA PHE A 157 -0.50 10.04 3.98
C PHE A 157 -1.31 10.96 3.08
N ALA A 158 -1.20 10.86 1.75
CA ALA A 158 -2.09 11.60 0.84
C ALA A 158 -3.55 11.16 1.00
N ILE A 159 -3.81 9.86 1.19
CA ILE A 159 -5.16 9.36 1.45
C ILE A 159 -5.68 9.83 2.82
N SER A 160 -4.81 9.79 3.84
CA SER A 160 -5.14 10.22 5.19
C SER A 160 -5.44 11.73 5.24
N ASP A 161 -4.61 12.55 4.60
CA ASP A 161 -4.80 14.01 4.53
C ASP A 161 -6.05 14.36 3.74
N GLY A 162 -6.28 13.72 2.59
CA GLY A 162 -7.51 13.91 1.81
C GLY A 162 -8.77 13.60 2.63
N ALA A 163 -8.78 12.48 3.37
CA ALA A 163 -9.89 12.16 4.26
C ALA A 163 -10.05 13.21 5.37
N TYR A 164 -8.96 13.65 5.99
CA TYR A 164 -9.03 14.69 7.02
C TYR A 164 -9.56 16.03 6.48
N VAL A 165 -9.07 16.48 5.33
CA VAL A 165 -9.49 17.72 4.69
C VAL A 165 -10.97 17.65 4.30
N ASN A 166 -11.39 16.58 3.64
CA ASN A 166 -12.80 16.40 3.24
C ASN A 166 -13.73 16.33 4.45
N MET A 167 -13.34 15.62 5.53
CA MET A 167 -14.11 15.58 6.78
C MET A 167 -14.38 16.98 7.35
N ILE A 168 -13.36 17.87 7.32
CA ILE A 168 -13.48 19.23 7.84
C ILE A 168 -14.25 20.15 6.88
N GLN A 169 -14.05 20.01 5.57
CA GLN A 169 -14.69 20.85 4.56
C GLN A 169 -16.16 20.50 4.36
N ASP A 170 -16.47 19.21 4.26
CA ASP A 170 -17.82 18.72 3.94
C ASP A 170 -18.65 18.52 5.22
N GLY A 171 -18.01 18.42 6.38
CA GLY A 171 -18.69 18.14 7.65
C GLY A 171 -19.23 16.72 7.77
N GLU A 172 -18.73 15.79 6.94
CA GLU A 172 -19.16 14.40 6.87
C GLU A 172 -18.12 13.42 7.39
N ASN A 173 -18.59 12.36 8.07
CA ASN A 173 -17.73 11.30 8.57
C ASN A 173 -17.04 10.56 7.42
N GLN A 174 -15.76 10.26 7.59
CA GLN A 174 -14.95 9.54 6.60
C GLN A 174 -14.63 8.13 7.07
N SER A 175 -14.37 7.23 6.12
CA SER A 175 -13.93 5.87 6.41
C SER A 175 -12.74 5.48 5.53
N MET A 176 -11.77 4.76 6.14
CA MET A 176 -10.61 4.21 5.43
C MET A 176 -10.62 2.69 5.59
N LEU A 177 -10.87 1.99 4.48
CA LEU A 177 -10.91 0.52 4.45
C LEU A 177 -9.53 -0.02 4.08
N ILE A 178 -8.83 -0.61 5.04
CA ILE A 178 -7.49 -1.20 4.85
C ILE A 178 -7.62 -2.71 4.71
N THR A 179 -7.47 -3.21 3.48
CA THR A 179 -7.59 -4.63 3.15
C THR A 179 -6.23 -5.27 2.89
N GLY A 180 -6.20 -6.60 2.80
CA GLY A 180 -4.99 -7.37 2.50
C GLY A 180 -4.95 -8.68 3.25
N GLU A 181 -4.17 -9.62 2.76
CA GLU A 181 -3.96 -10.90 3.44
C GLU A 181 -3.12 -10.72 4.72
N SER A 182 -2.93 -11.82 5.44
CA SER A 182 -1.85 -11.97 6.40
C SER A 182 -0.52 -11.43 5.90
N GLY A 183 0.26 -10.78 6.76
CA GLY A 183 1.61 -10.36 6.40
C GLY A 183 1.69 -9.19 5.39
N ALA A 184 0.57 -8.76 4.81
CA ALA A 184 0.51 -7.63 3.87
C ALA A 184 0.87 -6.27 4.52
N GLY A 185 0.98 -6.20 5.84
CA GLY A 185 1.35 -4.97 6.55
C GLY A 185 0.17 -4.06 6.93
N LYS A 186 -1.06 -4.60 6.97
CA LYS A 186 -2.27 -3.86 7.38
C LYS A 186 -2.09 -3.13 8.72
N THR A 187 -1.68 -3.86 9.77
CA THR A 187 -1.50 -3.33 11.12
C THR A 187 -0.51 -2.16 11.16
N GLU A 188 0.60 -2.27 10.43
CA GLU A 188 1.59 -1.19 10.36
C GLU A 188 1.04 0.02 9.60
N ASN A 189 0.34 -0.17 8.48
CA ASN A 189 -0.32 0.93 7.77
C ASN A 189 -1.37 1.62 8.66
N THR A 190 -2.20 0.86 9.39
CA THR A 190 -3.17 1.43 10.35
C THR A 190 -2.47 2.28 11.41
N LYS A 191 -1.35 1.81 11.98
CA LYS A 191 -0.54 2.61 12.92
C LYS A 191 -0.06 3.92 12.29
N LYS A 192 0.38 3.89 11.03
CA LYS A 192 0.86 5.08 10.31
C LYS A 192 -0.26 6.08 10.02
N VAL A 193 -1.46 5.61 9.66
CA VAL A 193 -2.66 6.46 9.52
C VAL A 193 -2.99 7.14 10.86
N LEU A 194 -3.01 6.38 11.96
CA LEU A 194 -3.27 6.92 13.30
C LEU A 194 -2.23 7.96 13.71
N SER A 195 -0.94 7.69 13.46
CA SER A 195 0.16 8.61 13.73
C SER A 195 0.02 9.90 12.90
N TYR A 196 -0.39 9.78 11.63
CA TYR A 196 -0.63 10.92 10.76
C TYR A 196 -1.75 11.82 11.32
N PHE A 197 -2.90 11.24 11.64
CA PHE A 197 -4.03 11.96 12.25
C PHE A 197 -3.68 12.61 13.58
N ALA A 198 -2.90 11.93 14.42
CA ALA A 198 -2.41 12.49 15.66
C ALA A 198 -1.46 13.69 15.44
N ASN A 199 -0.74 13.73 14.31
CA ASN A 199 0.15 14.83 13.95
C ASN A 199 -0.63 16.04 13.42
N VAL A 200 -1.54 15.84 12.45
CA VAL A 200 -2.31 16.94 11.85
C VAL A 200 -3.38 17.50 12.81
N GLY A 201 -3.96 16.65 13.66
CA GLY A 201 -4.92 17.04 14.69
C GLY A 201 -4.28 17.43 16.03
N ALA A 202 -2.95 17.55 16.10
CA ALA A 202 -2.25 17.88 17.34
C ALA A 202 -2.59 19.30 17.81
N THR A 203 -2.99 19.43 19.07
CA THR A 203 -2.96 20.73 19.76
C THR A 203 -1.52 21.14 20.04
N THR A 204 -1.16 22.38 19.73
CA THR A 204 0.04 23.02 20.31
C THR A 204 -0.03 22.91 21.83
N LYS A 205 0.74 21.98 22.41
CA LYS A 205 0.84 21.81 23.86
C LYS A 205 1.39 23.13 24.44
N LYS A 206 0.70 23.69 25.44
CA LYS A 206 1.31 24.71 26.31
C LYS A 206 2.55 24.06 26.94
N LYS A 207 3.70 24.74 26.89
CA LYS A 207 4.92 24.28 27.57
C LYS A 207 4.61 24.12 29.06
N GLY A 208 4.64 22.90 29.59
CA GLY A 208 4.50 22.65 31.03
C GLY A 208 3.56 21.52 31.45
N GLU A 209 2.74 20.96 30.56
CA GLU A 209 1.91 19.79 30.92
C GLU A 209 2.69 18.48 30.72
N ASP A 210 2.67 17.63 31.77
CA ASP A 210 3.26 16.31 31.80
C ASP A 210 2.92 15.47 30.56
N LYS A 211 3.83 14.55 30.20
CA LYS A 211 3.70 13.62 29.06
C LYS A 211 2.47 12.70 29.21
N LYS A 212 1.27 13.20 28.96
CA LYS A 212 0.17 12.35 28.48
C LYS A 212 0.68 11.62 27.25
N GLN A 213 0.66 10.29 27.30
CA GLN A 213 0.96 9.42 26.16
C GLN A 213 0.17 9.92 24.94
N ASN A 214 0.81 9.93 23.77
CA ASN A 214 0.12 10.34 22.55
C ASN A 214 -1.03 9.37 22.27
N LEU A 215 -2.12 9.85 21.65
CA LEU A 215 -3.26 8.99 21.28
C LEU A 215 -2.82 7.77 20.47
N GLU A 216 -1.81 7.94 19.60
CA GLU A 216 -1.15 6.83 18.89
C GLU A 216 -0.67 5.73 19.85
N ASP A 217 0.07 6.09 20.90
CA ASP A 217 0.61 5.13 21.87
C ASP A 217 -0.51 4.42 22.63
N GLN A 218 -1.58 5.14 22.98
CA GLN A 218 -2.74 4.57 23.67
C GLN A 218 -3.48 3.55 22.79
N ILE A 219 -3.73 3.88 21.52
CA ILE A 219 -4.38 2.95 20.59
C ILE A 219 -3.47 1.74 20.32
N ILE A 220 -2.16 1.95 20.17
CA ILE A 220 -1.19 0.86 19.97
C ILE A 220 -1.13 -0.06 21.18
N GLN A 221 -1.22 0.47 22.40
CA GLN A 221 -1.24 -0.33 23.63
C GLN A 221 -2.45 -1.26 23.75
N THR A 222 -3.55 -0.98 23.04
CA THR A 222 -4.69 -1.92 22.99
C THR A 222 -4.39 -3.15 22.13
N ASN A 223 -3.45 -3.07 21.19
CA ASN A 223 -3.21 -4.17 20.24
C ASN A 223 -2.74 -5.46 20.92
N PRO A 224 -1.76 -5.47 21.85
CA PRO A 224 -1.37 -6.71 22.54
C PRO A 224 -2.55 -7.46 23.18
N VAL A 225 -3.50 -6.73 23.78
CA VAL A 225 -4.70 -7.34 24.38
C VAL A 225 -5.64 -7.87 23.31
N LEU A 226 -5.94 -7.06 22.29
CA LEU A 226 -6.83 -7.48 21.20
C LEU A 226 -6.26 -8.65 20.39
N GLU A 227 -4.94 -8.68 20.18
CA GLU A 227 -4.24 -9.75 19.50
C GLU A 227 -4.22 -11.02 20.36
N ALA A 228 -3.97 -10.92 21.68
CA ALA A 228 -3.96 -12.09 22.57
C ALA A 228 -5.32 -12.80 22.68
N PHE A 229 -6.44 -12.07 22.53
CA PHE A 229 -7.79 -12.62 22.65
C PHE A 229 -8.52 -12.81 21.31
N GLY A 230 -7.93 -12.37 20.20
CA GLY A 230 -8.62 -12.31 18.91
C GLY A 230 -7.75 -12.70 17.70
N ASN A 231 -6.45 -12.89 17.87
CA ASN A 231 -5.60 -13.43 16.82
C ASN A 231 -5.29 -14.90 17.06
N ALA A 232 -5.14 -15.66 15.99
CA ALA A 232 -4.78 -17.07 16.07
C ALA A 232 -3.84 -17.48 14.93
N LYS A 233 -3.13 -18.59 15.12
CA LYS A 233 -2.39 -19.23 14.03
C LYS A 233 -3.36 -19.98 13.12
N THR A 234 -3.29 -19.68 11.83
CA THR A 234 -3.99 -20.37 10.73
C THR A 234 -2.96 -21.02 9.80
N THR A 235 -3.43 -21.83 8.85
CA THR A 235 -2.55 -22.48 7.85
C THR A 235 -1.72 -21.49 7.00
N ARG A 236 -2.20 -20.25 6.82
CA ARG A 236 -1.55 -19.22 5.98
C ARG A 236 -1.00 -18.02 6.78
N ASN A 237 -1.17 -18.01 8.11
CA ASN A 237 -0.80 -16.86 8.94
C ASN A 237 -0.63 -17.25 10.41
N ASP A 238 0.54 -16.98 10.98
CA ASP A 238 0.83 -17.26 12.39
C ASP A 238 0.16 -16.29 13.39
N ASN A 239 -0.23 -15.10 12.96
CA ASN A 239 -0.88 -14.07 13.79
C ASN A 239 -2.09 -13.45 13.07
N SER A 240 -3.10 -14.28 12.78
CA SER A 240 -4.29 -13.90 12.01
C SER A 240 -5.39 -13.36 12.90
N SER A 241 -5.74 -12.08 12.74
CA SER A 241 -6.94 -11.52 13.37
C SER A 241 -8.19 -12.24 12.87
N ARG A 242 -8.96 -12.81 13.81
CA ARG A 242 -10.22 -13.51 13.55
C ARG A 242 -11.43 -12.69 13.97
N PHE A 243 -11.29 -11.38 13.91
CA PHE A 243 -12.33 -10.38 14.14
C PHE A 243 -12.11 -9.18 13.23
N GLY A 244 -13.17 -8.50 12.86
CA GLY A 244 -13.13 -7.17 12.26
C GLY A 244 -12.88 -6.11 13.32
N LYS A 245 -11.99 -5.17 13.04
CA LYS A 245 -11.66 -4.05 13.93
C LYS A 245 -11.99 -2.74 13.23
N PHE A 246 -12.90 -1.96 13.80
CA PHE A 246 -13.23 -0.62 13.34
C PHE A 246 -12.77 0.40 14.39
N ILE A 247 -11.84 1.27 14.01
CA ILE A 247 -11.29 2.29 14.90
C ILE A 247 -11.89 3.62 14.49
N ARG A 248 -12.67 4.24 15.38
CA ARG A 248 -13.19 5.59 15.18
C ARG A 248 -12.25 6.59 15.82
N ILE A 249 -11.88 7.61 15.07
CA ILE A 249 -11.05 8.72 15.53
C ILE A 249 -11.92 9.96 15.49
N HIS A 250 -12.07 10.61 16.63
CA HIS A 250 -12.96 11.76 16.79
C HIS A 250 -12.16 13.05 16.68
N PHE A 251 -12.70 14.00 15.94
CA PHE A 251 -12.16 15.34 15.81
C PHE A 251 -13.21 16.38 16.26
N GLN A 252 -12.73 17.46 16.86
CA GLN A 252 -13.53 18.63 17.18
C GLN A 252 -13.81 19.44 15.91
N PRO A 253 -14.83 20.34 15.92
CA PRO A 253 -15.13 21.21 14.77
C PRO A 253 -13.96 22.08 14.29
N ASN A 254 -12.96 22.31 15.15
CA ASN A 254 -11.74 23.06 14.82
C ASN A 254 -10.60 22.17 14.27
N GLY A 255 -10.89 20.90 13.93
CA GLY A 255 -9.94 19.93 13.41
C GLY A 255 -9.02 19.26 14.44
N LYS A 256 -9.17 19.59 15.74
CA LYS A 256 -8.33 18.99 16.79
C LYS A 256 -8.82 17.61 17.18
N LEU A 257 -7.87 16.75 17.52
CA LEU A 257 -8.16 15.41 17.99
C LEU A 257 -8.93 15.44 19.33
N SER A 258 -10.08 14.77 19.38
CA SER A 258 -10.96 14.72 20.56
C SER A 258 -10.93 13.38 21.30
N GLY A 259 -10.54 12.29 20.64
CA GLY A 259 -10.50 10.96 21.23
C GLY A 259 -10.56 9.85 20.17
N ALA A 260 -10.64 8.60 20.61
CA ALA A 260 -10.85 7.45 19.74
C ALA A 260 -11.57 6.33 20.49
N ASP A 261 -12.28 5.48 19.76
CA ASP A 261 -12.85 4.24 20.27
C ASP A 261 -12.70 3.10 19.24
N ILE A 262 -12.89 1.86 19.70
CA ILE A 262 -12.72 0.65 18.89
C ILE A 262 -13.98 -0.18 18.99
N GLU A 263 -14.58 -0.48 17.85
CA GLU A 263 -15.66 -1.45 17.71
C GLU A 263 -15.11 -2.74 17.09
N VAL A 264 -15.55 -3.87 17.64
CA VAL A 264 -15.12 -5.20 17.22
C VAL A 264 -16.31 -5.96 16.66
N TYR A 265 -16.12 -6.57 15.51
CA TYR A 265 -17.16 -7.25 14.75
C TYR A 265 -16.73 -8.69 14.41
N LEU A 266 -17.71 -9.60 14.29
CA LEU A 266 -17.52 -10.92 13.68
C LEU A 266 -16.34 -11.75 14.24
N LEU A 267 -16.20 -11.81 15.57
CA LEU A 267 -15.23 -12.72 16.20
C LEU A 267 -15.55 -14.17 15.82
N GLU A 268 -14.56 -14.94 15.36
CA GLU A 268 -14.72 -16.36 15.02
C GLU A 268 -14.85 -17.22 16.29
N LYS A 269 -16.06 -17.24 16.86
CA LYS A 269 -16.36 -17.97 18.12
C LYS A 269 -16.10 -19.48 18.01
N ALA A 270 -16.28 -20.07 16.83
CA ALA A 270 -16.08 -21.50 16.61
C ALA A 270 -14.65 -21.96 16.92
N ARG A 271 -13.65 -21.08 16.71
CA ARG A 271 -12.24 -21.37 16.96
C ARG A 271 -11.91 -21.68 18.43
N VAL A 272 -12.74 -21.19 19.37
CA VAL A 272 -12.55 -21.42 20.81
C VAL A 272 -12.60 -22.92 21.13
N ILE A 273 -13.46 -23.67 20.45
CA ILE A 273 -13.72 -25.09 20.73
C ILE A 273 -13.29 -26.05 19.61
N SER A 274 -12.85 -25.52 18.46
CA SER A 274 -12.49 -26.32 17.29
C SER A 274 -11.29 -25.74 16.56
N GLN A 275 -10.29 -26.58 16.25
CA GLN A 275 -9.11 -26.22 15.49
C GLN A 275 -8.82 -27.30 14.44
N GLN A 276 -8.38 -26.88 13.25
CA GLN A 276 -7.83 -27.78 12.25
C GLN A 276 -6.42 -28.25 12.67
N PRO A 277 -5.92 -29.41 12.17
CA PRO A 277 -4.68 -30.02 12.65
C PRO A 277 -3.41 -29.13 12.63
N ALA A 278 -3.36 -28.11 11.77
CA ALA A 278 -2.23 -27.18 11.64
C ALA A 278 -2.51 -25.76 12.17
N GLU A 279 -3.65 -25.55 12.83
CA GLU A 279 -4.09 -24.26 13.38
C GLU A 279 -4.05 -24.25 14.91
N ARG A 280 -4.08 -23.05 15.50
CA ARG A 280 -4.22 -22.87 16.95
C ARG A 280 -5.51 -22.12 17.28
N SER A 281 -5.89 -22.19 18.55
CA SER A 281 -6.82 -21.25 19.15
C SER A 281 -6.17 -19.86 19.29
N TYR A 282 -6.86 -18.93 19.95
CA TYR A 282 -6.35 -17.61 20.32
C TYR A 282 -5.12 -17.70 21.24
#